data_AF-A0A1C6FBV6-F1
#
_entry.id   AF-A0A1C6FBV6-F1
#
_cell.length_a   1.000
_cell.length_b   1.000
_cell.length_c   1.000
_cell.angle_alpha   90.00
_cell.angle_beta   90.00
_cell.angle_gamma   90.00
#
_symmetry.space_group_name_H-M   'P 1'
#
loop_
_entity.id
_entity.type
_entity.pdbx_description
1 polymer ?
#
loop_
_entity_poly.entity_id
_entity_poly.type
_entity_poly.pdbx_seq_one_letter_code
_entity_poly.pdbx_strand_id
1 'polypeptide(L)'
;MEEPKITSGTVPYIASEIPDDPRDITPEQWEAMKAVDIRTVDKSQLVDLSTVHIDESLPVRERVLSYLKQVKNPYCVRVGNFAVKVKYKEDGPSFEEVFKHLLQQQSMM
;
A
#
# COMPACT_ATOMS: atom_id res chain seq x y z
N MET A 1 9.76 -29.18 -11.14
CA MET A 1 8.67 -28.20 -10.99
C MET A 1 9.21 -26.93 -11.58
N GLU A 2 8.73 -26.54 -12.76
CA GLU A 2 9.20 -25.31 -13.41
C GLU A 2 8.73 -24.11 -12.59
N GLU A 3 9.66 -23.21 -12.27
CA GLU A 3 9.36 -21.87 -11.77
C GLU A 3 8.51 -21.12 -12.81
N PRO A 4 7.45 -20.40 -12.42
CA PRO A 4 6.70 -19.61 -13.38
C PRO A 4 7.59 -18.46 -13.87
N LYS A 5 7.83 -18.47 -15.18
CA LYS A 5 8.54 -17.41 -15.89
C LYS A 5 7.79 -16.09 -15.72
N ILE A 6 8.33 -15.22 -14.89
CA ILE A 6 8.02 -13.79 -14.86
C ILE A 6 8.39 -13.25 -16.24
N THR A 7 7.39 -13.09 -17.10
CA THR A 7 7.59 -12.53 -18.44
C THR A 7 7.88 -11.03 -18.29
N SER A 8 9.06 -10.65 -18.76
CA SER A 8 9.46 -9.28 -19.00
C SER A 8 8.43 -8.62 -19.94
N GLY A 9 7.69 -7.62 -19.43
CA GLY A 9 6.76 -6.83 -20.24
C GLY A 9 5.65 -6.21 -19.38
N THR A 10 5.93 -5.02 -18.85
CA THR A 10 4.96 -4.12 -18.17
C THR A 10 4.37 -4.68 -16.88
N VAL A 11 4.99 -4.33 -15.74
CA VAL A 11 4.34 -4.43 -14.43
C VAL A 11 3.15 -3.46 -14.47
N PRO A 12 1.89 -3.92 -14.39
CA PRO A 12 0.77 -3.02 -14.55
C PRO A 12 0.61 -2.19 -13.29
N TYR A 13 1.15 -0.99 -13.33
CA TYR A 13 0.73 0.09 -12.44
C TYR A 13 -0.64 0.66 -12.87
N ILE A 14 -1.26 0.16 -13.95
CA ILE A 14 -2.54 0.70 -14.37
C ILE A 14 -3.62 0.34 -13.34
N ALA A 15 -4.07 1.38 -12.64
CA ALA A 15 -5.21 1.38 -11.72
C ALA A 15 -6.52 0.83 -12.31
N SER A 16 -6.51 0.52 -13.61
CA SER A 16 -7.56 -0.10 -14.42
C SER A 16 -7.57 -1.63 -14.36
N GLU A 17 -6.46 -2.28 -13.96
CA GLU A 17 -6.35 -3.74 -13.84
C GLU A 17 -6.48 -4.25 -12.40
N ILE A 18 -6.51 -3.33 -11.43
CA ILE A 18 -6.82 -3.64 -10.04
C ILE A 18 -8.36 -3.75 -9.94
N PRO A 19 -8.90 -4.89 -9.48
CA PRO A 19 -10.33 -5.05 -9.24
C PRO A 19 -10.91 -3.91 -8.39
N ASP A 20 -12.11 -3.43 -8.72
CA ASP A 20 -12.80 -2.41 -7.94
C ASP A 20 -13.17 -2.89 -6.52
N ASP A 21 -13.38 -4.20 -6.33
CA ASP A 21 -13.54 -4.77 -4.99
C ASP A 21 -12.20 -5.35 -4.48
N PRO A 22 -11.67 -4.85 -3.34
CA PRO A 22 -10.41 -5.33 -2.79
C PRO A 22 -10.46 -6.79 -2.32
N ARG A 23 -11.65 -7.38 -2.18
CA ARG A 23 -11.83 -8.80 -1.85
C ARG A 23 -11.50 -9.71 -3.03
N ASP A 24 -11.51 -9.18 -4.25
CA ASP A 24 -11.24 -9.94 -5.48
C ASP A 24 -9.77 -9.85 -5.92
N ILE A 25 -8.92 -9.16 -5.16
CA ILE A 25 -7.49 -9.01 -5.46
C ILE A 25 -6.76 -10.32 -5.16
N THR A 26 -6.09 -10.87 -6.17
CA THR A 26 -5.32 -12.11 -6.02
C THR A 26 -3.96 -11.89 -5.35
N PRO A 27 -3.34 -12.91 -4.74
CA PRO A 27 -2.00 -12.80 -4.17
C PRO A 27 -0.95 -12.26 -5.16
N GLU A 28 -1.03 -12.67 -6.42
CA GLU A 28 -0.12 -12.21 -7.47
C GLU A 28 -0.27 -10.72 -7.75
N GLN A 29 -1.50 -10.21 -7.71
CA GLN A 29 -1.78 -8.77 -7.82
C GLN A 29 -1.26 -7.99 -6.60
N TRP A 30 -1.38 -8.55 -5.40
CA TRP A 30 -0.78 -7.98 -4.19
C TRP A 30 0.74 -7.86 -4.30
N GLU A 31 1.41 -8.92 -4.76
CA GLU A 31 2.86 -8.91 -4.98
C GLU A 31 3.28 -7.94 -6.09
N ALA A 32 2.50 -7.85 -7.18
CA ALA A 32 2.74 -6.86 -8.22
C ALA A 32 2.67 -5.43 -7.68
N MET A 33 1.65 -5.10 -6.87
CA MET A 33 1.51 -3.78 -6.23
C MET A 33 2.67 -3.48 -5.27
N LYS A 34 3.11 -4.48 -4.49
CA LYS A 34 4.27 -4.38 -3.58
C LYS A 34 5.56 -4.14 -4.35
N ALA A 35 5.77 -4.80 -5.50
CA ALA A 35 6.96 -4.71 -6.33
C ALA A 35 7.11 -3.38 -7.11
N VAL A 36 6.03 -2.57 -7.23
CA VAL A 36 6.08 -1.28 -7.93
C VAL A 36 7.21 -0.39 -7.39
N ASP A 37 8.08 0.08 -8.29
CA ASP A 37 9.04 1.13 -8.02
C ASP A 37 8.38 2.50 -8.17
N ILE A 38 8.18 3.20 -7.07
CA ILE A 38 7.50 4.51 -7.07
C ILE A 38 8.26 5.59 -7.87
N ARG A 39 9.56 5.40 -8.12
CA ARG A 39 10.39 6.38 -8.84
C ARG A 39 10.10 6.42 -10.33
N THR A 40 9.54 5.34 -10.87
CA THR A 40 9.17 5.22 -12.30
C THR A 40 7.70 5.55 -12.54
N VAL A 41 6.93 5.75 -11.48
CA VAL A 41 5.50 6.08 -11.52
C VAL A 41 5.31 7.59 -11.64
N ASP A 42 4.41 8.00 -12.54
CA ASP A 42 3.96 9.40 -12.59
C ASP A 42 3.15 9.73 -11.33
N LYS A 43 3.58 10.77 -10.61
CA LYS A 43 2.90 11.27 -9.41
C LYS A 43 1.44 11.63 -9.65
N SER A 44 1.07 12.07 -10.86
CA SER A 44 -0.31 12.40 -11.20
C SER A 44 -1.26 11.21 -11.06
N GLN A 45 -0.72 10.00 -11.20
CA GLN A 45 -1.46 8.74 -11.12
C GLN A 45 -1.51 8.17 -9.70
N LEU A 46 -0.79 8.75 -8.74
CA LEU A 46 -0.86 8.33 -7.34
C LEU A 46 -2.06 8.99 -6.65
N VAL A 47 -2.78 8.21 -5.86
CA VAL A 47 -3.89 8.72 -5.05
C VAL A 47 -3.33 9.58 -3.91
N ASP A 48 -3.90 10.78 -3.74
CA ASP A 48 -3.55 11.67 -2.64
C ASP A 48 -4.27 11.23 -1.38
N LEU A 49 -3.54 10.87 -0.33
CA LEU A 49 -4.14 10.48 0.94
C LEU A 49 -4.97 11.60 1.57
N SER A 50 -4.71 12.87 1.25
CA SER A 50 -5.54 13.98 1.73
C SER A 50 -6.97 13.98 1.16
N THR A 51 -7.19 13.26 0.05
CA THR A 51 -8.52 13.10 -0.57
C THR A 51 -9.27 11.85 -0.08
N VAL A 52 -8.59 10.97 0.65
CA VAL A 52 -9.15 9.72 1.16
C VAL A 52 -9.94 10.00 2.44
N HIS A 53 -11.17 9.51 2.50
CA HIS A 53 -12.03 9.67 3.65
C HIS A 53 -12.24 8.33 4.37
N ILE A 54 -12.01 8.33 5.69
CA ILE A 54 -12.25 7.17 6.55
C ILE A 54 -13.46 7.46 7.43
N ASP A 55 -14.51 6.68 7.25
CA ASP A 55 -15.68 6.73 8.13
C ASP A 55 -15.39 5.95 9.42
N GLU A 56 -15.08 6.69 10.49
CA GLU A 56 -14.74 6.11 11.79
C GLU A 56 -15.91 5.40 12.49
N SER A 57 -17.14 5.65 12.06
CA SER A 57 -18.34 4.99 12.60
C SER A 57 -18.46 3.53 12.18
N LEU A 58 -17.76 3.12 11.11
CA LEU A 58 -17.77 1.76 10.59
C LEU A 58 -16.82 0.83 11.34
N PRO A 59 -17.10 -0.50 11.36
CA PRO A 59 -16.16 -1.49 11.86
C PRO A 59 -14.82 -1.45 11.12
N VAL A 60 -13.74 -1.79 11.83
CA VAL A 60 -12.35 -1.77 11.31
C VAL A 60 -12.23 -2.40 9.92
N ARG A 61 -12.85 -3.59 9.73
CA ARG A 61 -12.80 -4.31 8.47
C ARG A 61 -13.39 -3.51 7.31
N GLU A 62 -14.55 -2.89 7.51
CA GLU A 62 -15.21 -2.09 6.47
C GLU A 62 -14.44 -0.81 6.17
N ARG A 63 -13.83 -0.19 7.19
CA ARG A 63 -12.93 0.95 6.99
C ARG A 63 -11.73 0.60 6.12
N VAL A 64 -11.10 -0.56 6.37
CA VAL A 64 -9.97 -1.03 5.57
C VAL A 64 -10.40 -1.30 4.12
N LEU A 65 -11.55 -1.93 3.91
CA LEU A 65 -12.05 -2.18 2.55
C LEU A 65 -12.37 -0.88 1.82
N SER A 66 -13.04 0.07 2.48
CA SER A 66 -13.32 1.40 1.93
C SER A 66 -12.04 2.15 1.57
N TYR A 67 -11.03 2.09 2.44
CA TYR A 67 -9.71 2.64 2.17
C TYR A 67 -9.10 2.03 0.91
N LEU A 68 -9.03 0.70 0.82
CA LEU A 68 -8.45 0.00 -0.33
C LEU A 68 -9.16 0.35 -1.64
N LYS A 69 -10.50 0.48 -1.62
CA LYS A 69 -11.28 0.95 -2.79
C LYS A 69 -10.87 2.35 -3.25
N GLN A 70 -10.62 3.25 -2.30
CA GLN A 70 -10.25 4.64 -2.59
C GLN A 70 -8.80 4.78 -3.09
N VAL A 71 -7.82 4.12 -2.43
CA VAL A 71 -6.40 4.25 -2.80
C VAL A 71 -5.97 3.36 -3.95
N LYS A 72 -6.70 2.27 -4.22
CA LYS A 72 -6.37 1.21 -5.18
C LYS A 72 -5.07 0.46 -4.86
N ASN A 73 -3.93 1.14 -4.87
CA ASN A 73 -2.64 0.60 -4.44
C ASN A 73 -2.20 1.18 -3.09
N PRO A 74 -2.36 0.44 -1.98
CA PRO A 74 -2.02 0.95 -0.65
C PRO A 74 -0.50 1.08 -0.40
N TYR A 75 0.35 0.51 -1.27
CA TYR A 75 1.81 0.61 -1.12
C TYR A 75 2.39 1.85 -1.80
N CYS A 76 1.70 2.43 -2.77
CA CYS A 76 2.17 3.57 -3.55
C CYS A 76 1.10 4.67 -3.53
N VAL A 77 1.34 5.72 -2.74
CA VAL A 77 0.41 6.84 -2.57
C VAL A 77 1.16 8.15 -2.67
N ARG A 78 0.45 9.28 -2.68
CA ARG A 78 1.06 10.60 -2.54
C ARG A 78 0.41 11.39 -1.41
N VAL A 79 1.15 12.37 -0.91
CA VAL A 79 0.66 13.38 0.03
C VAL A 79 1.09 14.73 -0.51
N GLY A 80 0.15 15.47 -1.10
CA GLY A 80 0.47 16.67 -1.88
C GLY A 80 1.47 16.37 -3.00
N ASN A 81 2.67 16.95 -2.90
CA ASN A 81 3.75 16.83 -3.90
C ASN A 81 4.74 15.67 -3.64
N PHE A 82 4.57 14.95 -2.54
CA PHE A 82 5.45 13.86 -2.13
C PHE A 82 4.87 12.50 -2.55
N ALA A 83 5.65 11.70 -3.26
CA ALA A 83 5.33 10.32 -3.54
C ALA A 83 5.86 9.44 -2.39
N VAL A 84 5.02 8.56 -1.85
CA VAL A 84 5.30 7.74 -0.67
C VAL A 84 5.15 6.27 -1.03
N LYS A 85 6.23 5.50 -0.84
CA LYS A 85 6.22 4.03 -0.94
C LYS A 85 6.25 3.43 0.45
N VAL A 86 5.27 2.61 0.76
CA VAL A 86 5.23 1.82 2.00
C VAL A 86 5.84 0.46 1.73
N LYS A 87 6.78 0.04 2.59
CA LYS A 87 7.38 -1.29 2.58
C LYS A 87 7.41 -1.84 4.00
N TYR A 88 7.03 -3.10 4.14
CA TYR A 88 7.13 -3.84 5.39
C TYR A 88 8.29 -4.81 5.28
N LYS A 89 9.03 -4.98 6.38
CA LYS A 89 10.06 -6.00 6.49
C LYS A 89 9.39 -7.33 6.83
N GLU A 90 9.70 -8.39 6.09
CA GLU A 90 9.03 -9.69 6.21
C GLU A 90 9.25 -10.33 7.59
N ASP A 91 10.46 -10.22 8.13
CA ASP A 91 10.81 -10.60 9.52
C ASP A 91 11.15 -9.36 10.38
N GLY A 92 10.35 -8.30 10.23
CA GLY A 92 10.50 -7.08 11.02
C GLY A 92 9.67 -7.11 12.30
N PRO A 93 10.09 -6.38 13.35
CA PRO A 93 9.17 -6.05 14.43
C PRO A 93 7.96 -5.31 13.86
N SER A 94 6.79 -5.57 14.44
CA SER A 94 5.57 -4.87 14.12
C SER A 94 5.72 -3.37 14.34
N PHE A 95 4.89 -2.59 13.64
CA PHE A 95 4.83 -1.15 13.86
C PHE A 95 4.58 -0.82 15.34
N GLU A 96 3.74 -1.59 16.02
CA GLU A 96 3.46 -1.42 17.45
C GLU A 96 4.70 -1.61 18.31
N GLU A 97 5.50 -2.66 18.06
CA GLU A 97 6.76 -2.89 18.79
C GLU A 97 7.75 -1.76 18.54
N VAL A 98 7.94 -1.35 17.29
CA VAL A 98 8.82 -0.22 16.93
C VAL A 98 8.33 1.07 17.59
N PHE A 99 7.02 1.32 17.58
CA PHE A 99 6.43 2.53 18.14
C PHE A 99 6.53 2.57 19.67
N LYS A 100 6.33 1.43 20.35
CA LYS A 100 6.56 1.32 21.80
C LYS A 100 8.01 1.64 22.16
N HIS A 101 8.98 1.09 21.41
CA HIS A 101 10.40 1.40 21.61
C HIS A 101 10.69 2.89 21.43
N LEU A 102 10.12 3.54 20.40
CA LEU A 102 10.29 4.97 20.16
C LEU A 102 9.78 5.83 21.33
N LEU A 103 8.59 5.53 21.84
CA LEU A 103 7.99 6.26 22.97
C LEU A 103 8.79 6.09 24.27
N GLN A 104 9.29 4.88 24.52
CA GLN A 104 10.14 4.61 25.69
C GLN A 104 11.46 5.37 25.62
N GLN A 105 12.07 5.49 24.43
CA GLN A 105 13.30 6.26 24.23
C GLN A 105 13.08 7.77 24.41
N GLN A 106 11.94 8.31 23.96
CA GLN A 106 11.60 9.73 24.14
C GLN A 106 11.30 10.08 25.60
N SER A 107 10.76 9.14 26.39
CA SER A 107 10.54 9.33 27.83
C SER A 107 11.83 9.28 28.67
N MET A 108 12.95 8.86 28.09
CA MET A 108 14.26 8.77 28.73
C MET A 108 15.22 9.92 28.35
N MET A 109 14.73 10.92 27.60
CA MET A 109 15.41 12.20 27.34
C MET A 109 14.71 13.32 28.09
#